data_AF-A0A9E8HUY2-F1
#
_entry.id   AF-A0A9E8HUY2-F1
#
_cell.length_a   1.000
_cell.length_b   1.000
_cell.length_c   1.000
_cell.angle_alpha   90.00
_cell.angle_beta   90.00
_cell.angle_gamma   90.00
#
_symmetry.space_group_name_H-M   'P 1'
#
loop_
_entity.id
_entity.type
_entity.pdbx_description
1 polymer ?
#
loop_
_entity_poly.entity_id
_entity_poly.type
_entity_poly.pdbx_seq_one_letter_code
_entity_poly.pdbx_strand_id
1 'polypeptide(L)' 'MRDLGERIDQPHSFVQKLEDGQKKLDIYQYVQYCEALELDAPETLRILVVQPMPF' A
#
# COMPACT_ATOMS: atom_id res chain seq x y z
N MET A 1 -7.07 -15.82 0.70
CA MET A 1 -6.50 -14.86 -0.28
C MET A 1 -7.55 -13.77 -0.55
N ARG A 2 -8.01 -13.08 0.51
CA ARG A 2 -9.11 -12.08 0.44
C ARG A 2 -8.96 -10.94 1.45
N ASP A 3 -7.82 -10.80 2.11
CA ASP A 3 -7.83 -10.12 3.42
C ASP A 3 -7.38 -8.64 3.40
N LEU A 4 -6.92 -8.11 2.27
CA LEU A 4 -6.43 -6.72 2.20
C LEU A 4 -7.47 -5.75 1.64
N GLY A 5 -8.17 -6.11 0.56
CA GLY A 5 -9.20 -5.23 -0.03
C GLY A 5 -10.37 -4.96 0.92
N GLU A 6 -10.79 -5.95 1.72
CA GLU A 6 -11.89 -5.79 2.70
C GLU A 6 -11.47 -4.96 3.94
N ARG A 7 -10.17 -4.89 4.27
CA ARG A 7 -9.67 -4.09 5.40
C ARG A 7 -9.48 -2.61 5.09
N ILE A 8 -9.25 -2.26 3.82
CA ILE A 8 -8.83 -0.92 3.39
C ILE A 8 -10.01 -0.15 2.74
N ASP A 9 -11.22 -0.73 2.72
CA ASP A 9 -12.42 -0.18 2.05
C ASP A 9 -12.15 0.27 0.59
N GLN A 10 -11.15 -0.37 -0.03
CA GLN A 10 -10.70 -0.08 -1.39
C GLN A 10 -11.10 -1.27 -2.28
N PRO A 11 -11.65 -1.01 -3.48
CA PRO A 11 -12.03 -2.08 -4.38
C PRO A 11 -10.81 -2.93 -4.71
N HIS A 12 -10.97 -4.26 -4.70
CA HIS A 12 -9.90 -5.23 -4.97
C HIS A 12 -9.14 -4.97 -6.28
N SER A 13 -9.80 -4.33 -7.25
CA SER A 13 -9.22 -3.89 -8.52
C SER A 13 -8.20 -2.75 -8.38
N PHE A 14 -8.16 -2.05 -7.26
CA PHE A 14 -7.18 -1.02 -6.94
C PHE A 14 -5.85 -1.63 -6.54
N VAL A 15 -5.87 -2.65 -5.67
CA VAL A 15 -4.67 -3.37 -5.20
C VAL A 15 -3.99 -4.06 -6.37
N GLN A 16 -4.75 -4.77 -7.21
CA GLN A 16 -4.20 -5.39 -8.43
C GLN A 16 -3.51 -4.39 -9.36
N LYS A 17 -4.10 -3.20 -9.57
CA LYS A 17 -3.50 -2.17 -10.42
C LYS A 17 -2.26 -1.53 -9.82
N LEU A 18 -2.16 -1.52 -8.48
CA LEU A 18 -0.98 -1.07 -7.76
C LEU A 18 0.16 -2.08 -7.92
N GLU A 19 -0.14 -3.38 -7.75
CA GLU A 19 0.82 -4.48 -7.89
C GLU A 19 1.29 -4.65 -9.35
N ASP A 20 0.40 -4.44 -10.33
CA ASP A 20 0.76 -4.44 -11.75
C ASP A 20 1.56 -3.18 -12.17
N GLY A 21 1.83 -2.25 -11.25
CA GLY A 21 2.58 -1.01 -11.53
C GLY A 21 1.85 -0.01 -12.43
N GLN A 22 0.57 -0.25 -12.73
CA GLN A 22 -0.24 0.59 -13.63
C GLN A 22 -0.74 1.87 -12.95
N LYS A 23 -0.62 1.96 -11.62
CA LYS A 23 -1.06 3.12 -10.85
C LYS A 23 0.01 3.54 -9.83
N LYS A 24 0.38 4.82 -9.86
CA LYS A 24 1.16 5.43 -8.79
C LYS A 24 0.27 5.66 -7.56
N LEU A 25 0.79 5.29 -6.39
CA LEU A 25 0.19 5.61 -5.10
C LEU A 25 0.53 7.07 -4.74
N ASP A 26 -0.47 7.88 -4.40
CA ASP A 26 -0.22 9.19 -3.80
C ASP A 26 0.11 9.05 -2.30
N ILE A 27 0.76 10.05 -1.70
CA ILE A 27 1.08 10.10 -0.27
C ILE A 27 -0.18 9.97 0.59
N TYR A 28 -1.29 10.60 0.19
CA TYR A 28 -2.56 10.44 0.91
C TYR A 28 -3.02 8.98 0.93
N GLN A 29 -2.95 8.32 -0.23
CA GLN A 29 -3.35 6.92 -0.38
C GLN A 29 -2.40 6.00 0.38
N TYR A 30 -1.11 6.32 0.40
CA TYR A 30 -0.11 5.60 1.19
C TYR A 30 -0.43 5.61 2.68
N VAL A 31 -0.74 6.79 3.24
CA VAL A 31 -1.11 6.91 4.65
C VAL A 31 -2.39 6.13 4.95
N GLN A 32 -3.42 6.25 4.12
CA GLN A 32 -4.64 5.43 4.27
C GLN A 32 -4.36 3.92 4.22
N TYR A 33 -3.45 3.50 3.34
CA TYR A 33 -3.05 2.10 3.23
C TYR A 33 -2.34 1.62 4.49
N CYS A 34 -1.40 2.41 5.02
CA CYS A 34 -0.72 2.13 6.27
C CYS A 34 -1.70 2.05 7.44
N GLU A 35 -2.62 3.01 7.58
CA GLU A 35 -3.63 3.02 8.65
C GLU A 35 -4.52 1.77 8.61
N ALA A 36 -5.02 1.40 7.43
CA ALA A 36 -5.86 0.20 7.28
C ALA A 36 -5.10 -1.12 7.45
N LEU A 37 -3.78 -1.10 7.28
CA LEU A 37 -2.88 -2.20 7.57
C LEU A 37 -2.39 -2.23 9.03
N GLU A 38 -2.84 -1.27 9.85
CA GLU A 38 -2.35 -1.07 11.22
C GLU A 38 -0.81 -0.86 11.28
N LEU A 39 -0.27 -0.19 10.25
CA LEU A 39 1.14 0.15 10.09
C LEU A 39 1.38 1.64 10.35
N ASP A 40 2.53 1.95 10.94
CA ASP A 40 3.01 3.33 11.05
C ASP A 40 3.56 3.80 9.69
N ALA A 41 2.90 4.79 9.08
CA ALA A 41 3.28 5.29 7.75
C ALA A 41 4.71 5.86 7.70
N PRO A 42 5.17 6.67 8.68
CA PRO A 42 6.56 7.13 8.74
C PRO A 42 7.59 6.00 8.83
N GLU A 43 7.38 5.00 9.69
CA GLU A 43 8.25 3.84 9.83
C GLU A 43 8.29 3.03 8.54
N THR A 44 7.12 2.75 7.96
CA THR A 44 7.00 1.98 6.73
C THR A 44 7.71 2.69 5.56
N LEU A 45 7.61 4.02 5.48
CA LEU A 45 8.27 4.78 4.41
C LEU A 45 9.78 4.73 4.56
N ARG A 46 10.28 4.78 5.80
CA ARG A 46 11.70 4.65 6.10
C ARG A 46 12.25 3.28 5.64
N ILE A 47 11.51 2.21 5.88
CA ILE A 47 11.88 0.86 5.43
C ILE A 47 11.96 0.80 3.90
N LEU A 48 10.98 1.36 3.19
CA LEU A 48 10.97 1.39 1.72
C LEU A 48 12.12 2.20 1.11
N VAL A 49 12.57 3.26 1.79
CA VAL A 49 13.73 4.06 1.36
C VAL A 49 15.05 3.31 1.60
N VAL A 50 15.13 2.51 2.67
CA VAL A 50 16.36 1.77 3.06
C VAL A 50 16.47 0.42 2.34
N GLN A 51 15.35 -0.17 1.93
CA GLN A 51 15.27 -1.44 1.22
C GLN A 51 14.40 -1.26 -0.03
N PRO A 52 14.97 -0.81 -1.16
CA PRO A 52 14.26 -0.88 -2.42
C PRO A 52 13.96 -2.35 -2.71
N MET A 53 12.68 -2.69 -2.78
CA MET A 53 12.23 -4.04 -3.08
C MET A 53 12.85 -4.47 -4.43
N PRO A 54 13.51 -5.64 -4.51
CA PRO A 54 13.99 -6.15 -5.78
C PRO A 54 12.75 -6.49 -6.61
N PHE A 55 12.51 -5.70 -7.66
CA PHE A 55 11.56 -6.02 -8.71
C PHE A 55 11.99 -7.28 -9.46
#